data_AF-A0A0F9GAV1-F1
#
_entry.id   AF-A0A0F9GAV1-F1
#
_cell.length_a   1.000
_cell.length_b   1.000
_cell.length_c   1.000
_cell.angle_alpha   90.00
_cell.angle_beta   90.00
_cell.angle_gamma   90.00
#
_symmetry.space_group_name_H-M   'P 1'
#
loop_
_entity.id
_entity.type
_entity.pdbx_description
1 polymer ?
#
loop_
_entity_poly.entity_id
_entity_poly.type
_entity_poly.pdbx_seq_one_letter_code
_entity_poly.pdbx_strand_id
1 'polypeptide(L)' 'MTIEDSTRRTERQCSHCGHVGEDVHYWTEYVGGQGNVSQLQCDNKVLCWARWDRDNMTEEKDAKPAGTPGLV' A
#
# COMPACT_ATOMS: atom_id res chain seq x y z
N MET A 1 27.43 22.74 18.67
CA MET A 1 26.55 22.62 17.50
C MET A 1 26.54 21.14 17.13
N THR A 2 25.69 20.35 17.78
CA THR A 2 25.54 18.92 17.51
C THR A 2 24.71 18.76 16.25
N ILE A 3 25.33 18.20 15.20
CA ILE A 3 24.62 17.81 13.97
C ILE A 3 23.99 16.46 14.26
N GLU A 4 22.85 16.47 14.95
CA GLU A 4 21.96 15.32 15.13
C GLU A 4 20.88 15.30 14.04
N ASP A 5 21.24 15.68 12.81
CA ASP A 5 20.29 15.92 11.70
C ASP A 5 20.58 15.04 10.47
N SER A 6 21.28 13.91 10.61
CA SER A 6 21.68 13.09 9.45
C SER A 6 20.79 11.87 9.17
N THR A 7 19.80 11.57 10.00
CA THR A 7 18.90 10.42 9.79
C THR A 7 17.49 10.69 10.25
N ARG A 8 16.89 11.80 9.83
CA ARG A 8 15.43 11.88 9.77
C ARG A 8 14.96 10.97 8.61
N ARG A 9 15.18 9.66 8.73
CA ARG A 9 14.45 8.66 7.95
C ARG A 9 13.01 8.88 8.35
N THR A 10 12.28 9.66 7.56
CA THR A 10 10.85 9.75 7.69
C THR A 10 10.35 8.35 7.46
N GLU A 11 10.06 7.64 8.54
CA GLU A 11 9.46 6.32 8.52
C GLU A 11 8.10 6.49 7.83
N ARG A 12 8.07 6.17 6.53
CA ARG A 12 6.87 6.28 5.71
C ARG A 12 6.09 5.00 5.90
N GLN A 13 4.82 5.14 6.28
CA GLN A 13 3.91 4.03 6.43
C GLN A 13 3.05 3.87 5.18
N CYS A 14 3.00 2.66 4.64
CA CYS A 14 2.11 2.32 3.54
C CYS A 14 0.65 2.34 4.01
N SER A 15 -0.21 3.11 3.34
CA SER A 15 -1.64 3.20 3.66
C SER A 15 -2.42 1.92 3.38
N HIS A 16 -1.87 1.01 2.55
CA HIS A 16 -2.49 -0.26 2.22
C HIS A 16 -2.15 -1.36 3.23
N CYS A 17 -0.88 -1.75 3.33
CA CYS A 17 -0.46 -2.89 4.17
C CYS A 17 0.08 -2.49 5.55
N GLY A 18 0.17 -1.20 5.88
CA GLY A 18 0.70 -0.72 7.16
C GLY A 18 2.23 -0.84 7.33
N HIS A 19 2.95 -1.37 6.33
CA HIS A 19 4.41 -1.50 6.35
C HIS A 19 5.11 -0.15 6.48
N VAL A 20 6.16 -0.10 7.30
CA VAL A 20 7.00 1.08 7.49
C VAL A 20 8.38 0.79 6.92
N GLY A 21 8.82 1.60 5.96
CA GLY A 21 10.12 1.39 5.32
C GLY A 21 10.49 2.43 4.28
N GLU A 22 11.74 2.34 3.81
CA GLU A 22 12.26 3.20 2.74
C GLU A 22 11.68 2.83 1.36
N ASP A 23 11.07 1.63 1.25
CA ASP A 23 10.34 1.14 0.08
C ASP A 23 8.92 1.70 -0.02
N VAL A 24 8.55 2.70 0.80
CA VAL A 24 7.24 3.36 0.76
C VAL A 24 7.39 4.75 0.14
N HIS A 25 6.65 5.01 -0.93
CA HIS A 25 6.68 6.26 -1.69
C HIS A 25 5.27 6.80 -1.95
N TYR A 26 5.19 8.07 -2.38
CA TYR A 26 3.92 8.64 -2.82
C TYR A 26 3.58 8.14 -4.22
N TRP A 27 2.42 7.53 -4.35
CA TRP A 27 1.82 7.12 -5.61
C TRP A 27 0.57 7.96 -5.85
N THR A 28 0.43 8.47 -7.06
CA THR A 28 -0.79 9.16 -7.48
C THR A 28 -1.70 8.17 -8.16
N GLU A 29 -2.93 8.05 -7.66
CA GLU A 29 -3.97 7.24 -8.27
C GLU A 29 -5.19 8.09 -8.57
N TYR A 30 -5.91 7.74 -9.64
CA TYR A 30 -7.16 8.41 -9.98
C TYR A 30 -8.31 7.72 -9.27
N VAL A 31 -8.97 8.45 -8.35
CA VAL A 31 -10.18 8.01 -7.67
C VAL A 31 -11.37 8.70 -8.32
N GLY A 32 -12.27 7.91 -8.92
CA GLY A 32 -13.47 8.42 -9.57
C GLY A 32 -14.28 9.30 -8.61
N GLY A 33 -14.54 10.55 -9.02
CA GLY A 33 -15.25 11.56 -8.21
C GLY A 33 -14.37 12.43 -7.33
N GLN A 34 -13.14 12.02 -7.00
CA GLN A 34 -12.17 12.82 -6.22
C GLN A 34 -10.99 13.33 -7.06
N GLY A 35 -10.76 12.74 -8.22
CA GLY A 35 -9.63 13.08 -9.09
C GLY A 35 -8.36 12.35 -8.68
N ASN A 36 -7.21 12.94 -8.99
CA ASN A 36 -5.91 12.37 -8.64
C ASN A 36 -5.63 12.59 -7.15
N VAL A 37 -5.49 11.50 -6.40
CA VAL A 37 -5.12 11.51 -4.98
C VAL A 37 -3.73 10.90 -4.81
N SER A 38 -2.93 11.49 -3.92
CA SER A 38 -1.60 10.98 -3.59
C SER A 38 -1.66 10.15 -2.31
N GLN A 39 -1.20 8.90 -2.38
CA GLN A 39 -1.19 7.96 -1.26
C GLN A 39 0.21 7.37 -1.05
N LEU A 40 0.57 7.11 0.21
CA LEU A 40 1.82 6.42 0.52
C LEU A 40 1.63 4.91 0.30
N GLN A 41 2.30 4.34 -0.69
CA GLN A 41 2.24 2.91 -0.98
C GLN A 41 3.64 2.32 -1.13
N CYS A 42 3.78 1.02 -0.86
CA CYS A 42 5.01 0.29 -1.12
C CYS A 42 5.31 0.26 -2.63
N ASP A 43 6.57 0.39 -3.00
CA ASP A 43 7.03 0.27 -4.40
C ASP A 43 6.72 -1.11 -4.97
N ASN A 44 6.92 -2.15 -4.16
CA ASN A 44 6.59 -3.51 -4.52
C ASN A 44 5.15 -3.85 -4.09
N LYS A 45 4.23 -3.72 -5.05
CA LYS A 45 2.82 -4.07 -4.85
C LYS A 45 2.63 -5.55 -4.47
N VAL A 46 3.41 -6.47 -5.03
CA VAL A 46 3.29 -7.91 -4.72
C VAL A 46 3.61 -8.17 -3.24
N LEU A 47 4.68 -7.57 -2.73
CA LEU A 47 5.02 -7.66 -1.29
C LEU A 47 4.01 -6.93 -0.41
N CYS A 48 3.48 -5.79 -0.87
CA CYS A 48 2.42 -5.06 -0.18
C CYS A 48 1.18 -5.93 0.03
N TRP A 49 0.71 -6.59 -1.03
CA TRP A 49 -0.42 -7.51 -0.97
C TRP A 49 -0.13 -8.70 -0.05
N ALA A 50 1.04 -9.34 -0.16
CA ALA A 50 1.39 -10.45 0.72
C ALA A 50 1.43 -10.05 2.22
N ARG A 51 1.89 -8.84 2.55
CA ARG A 51 1.85 -8.30 3.92
C ARG A 51 0.41 -8.06 4.38
N TRP A 52 -0.40 -7.44 3.53
CA TRP A 52 -1.80 -7.19 3.82
C TRP A 52 -2.58 -8.50 4.01
N ASP A 53 -2.38 -9.48 3.13
CA ASP A 53 -2.97 -10.80 3.19
C ASP A 53 -2.61 -11.49 4.51
N ARG A 54 -1.33 -11.51 4.90
CA ARG A 54 -0.92 -12.08 6.19
C ARG A 54 -1.66 -11.45 7.38
N ASP A 55 -1.89 -10.14 7.31
CA ASP A 55 -2.48 -9.37 8.42
C ASP A 55 -4.03 -9.37 8.38
N ASN A 56 -4.65 -9.72 7.24
CA ASN A 56 -6.11 -9.70 7.04
C ASN A 56 -6.73 -11.09 6.70
N MET A 57 -5.94 -12.13 6.44
CA MET A 57 -6.42 -13.49 6.14
C MET A 57 -6.75 -14.32 7.40
N THR A 58 -7.08 -13.70 8.53
CA THR A 58 -7.50 -14.44 9.72
C THR A 58 -8.94 -14.96 9.69
N GLU A 59 -9.74 -14.73 8.64
CA GLU A 59 -11.00 -15.45 8.46
C GLU A 59 -11.24 -15.77 6.97
N GLU A 60 -11.30 -17.05 6.63
CA GLU A 60 -11.86 -17.60 5.38
C GLU A 60 -13.37 -17.32 5.23
N LYS A 61 -13.81 -16.07 5.37
CA LYS A 61 -15.21 -15.68 5.16
C LYS A 61 -15.29 -14.48 4.26
N ASP A 62 -15.08 -14.75 2.97
CA ASP A 62 -15.92 -14.27 1.87
C ASP A 62 -15.11 -14.43 0.58
N ALA A 63 -15.13 -15.66 0.06
CA ALA A 63 -14.83 -15.93 -1.32
C ALA A 63 -15.72 -15.06 -2.21
N LYS A 64 -15.20 -13.95 -2.72
CA LYS A 64 -15.73 -13.34 -3.93
C LYS A 64 -14.98 -13.97 -5.11
N PRO A 65 -15.61 -14.86 -5.91
CA PRO A 65 -14.94 -15.34 -7.11
C PRO A 65 -14.63 -14.13 -7.99
N ALA A 66 -13.39 -14.06 -8.47
CA ALA A 66 -12.99 -13.15 -9.52
C ALA A 66 -13.84 -13.46 -10.77
N GLY A 67 -14.98 -12.78 -10.87
CA GLY A 67 -15.79 -12.72 -12.08
C GLY A 67 -14.97 -12.01 -13.14
N THR A 68 -14.24 -12.79 -13.92
CA THR A 68 -13.61 -12.35 -15.17
C THR A 68 -14.73 -11.85 -16.08
N PRO A 69 -14.70 -10.62 -16.62
CA PRO A 69 -15.62 -10.27 -17.68
C PRO A 69 -15.23 -11.08 -18.91
N GLY A 70 -15.96 -12.18 -19.13
CA GLY A 70 -15.91 -12.94 -20.37
C GLY A 70 -16.38 -12.06 -21.51
N LEU A 71 -15.43 -11.66 -22.33
CA LEU A 71 -15.62 -11.18 -23.68
C LEU A 71 -16.05 -12.37 -24.56
N VAL A 72 -17.35 -12.46 -24.91
CA VAL A 72 -17.88 -13.02 -26.18
C VAL A 72 -19.33 -12.59 -26.37
#